data_AF-A0A9D7XLU1-F1
#
_entry.id   AF-A0A9D7XLU1-F1
#
_cell.length_a   1.000
_cell.length_b   1.000
_cell.length_c   1.000
_cell.angle_alpha   90.00
_cell.angle_beta   90.00
_cell.angle_gamma   90.00
#
_symmetry.space_group_name_H-M   'P 1'
#
loop_
_entity.id
_entity.type
_entity.pdbx_description
1 polymer ?
#
loop_
_entity_poly.entity_id
_entity_poly.type
_entity_poly.pdbx_seq_one_letter_code
_entity_poly.pdbx_strand_id
1 'polypeptide(L)'
;MKNLLTTLACALLAGCATVPGLGGWREEVQLHDGRTIVVHRSQTYGGLHEINQSAPVRSQEIGFTVPETGKRYHFESEYSEDVGRANLKIIALHVKDAIPYLVTTPNLCLAYNKWGRPNPPYVIFRHDGQEWKRISISELPPEFKTINLMVETKNKEPRAGMLGLVSTAEVRQANKSLPQKEYKEILRGAMQETVGGCSVLIHTNDGWEGLMFFKTRGSLEACRDYCRQKTVTNESCPCDALFMGNGKS
;
A
#
# COMPACT_ATOMS: atom_id res chain seq x y z
N MET A 1 -60.54 -22.38 3.98
CA MET A 1 -59.41 -22.54 4.93
C MET A 1 -58.25 -21.72 4.41
N LYS A 2 -57.67 -20.88 5.27
CA LYS A 2 -56.74 -19.80 4.93
C LYS A 2 -55.32 -20.33 4.70
N ASN A 3 -54.70 -19.80 3.65
CA ASN A 3 -53.29 -19.44 3.41
C ASN A 3 -52.19 -20.02 4.32
N LEU A 4 -51.07 -20.45 3.70
CA LEU A 4 -49.76 -19.82 3.94
C LEU A 4 -48.74 -20.19 2.84
N LEU A 5 -48.49 -19.25 1.92
CA LEU A 5 -47.28 -19.21 1.10
C LEU A 5 -46.21 -18.51 1.95
N THR A 6 -45.18 -19.23 2.37
CA THR A 6 -44.06 -18.68 3.12
C THR A 6 -43.03 -18.12 2.13
N THR A 7 -43.18 -16.84 1.78
CA THR A 7 -42.15 -16.09 1.06
C THR A 7 -40.99 -15.85 2.01
N LEU A 8 -39.89 -16.57 1.83
CA LEU A 8 -38.65 -16.37 2.59
C LEU A 8 -37.96 -15.10 2.09
N ALA A 9 -38.33 -13.95 2.67
CA ALA A 9 -37.59 -12.71 2.52
C ALA A 9 -36.27 -12.84 3.28
N CYS A 10 -35.20 -13.18 2.55
CA CYS A 10 -33.84 -13.10 3.08
C CYS A 10 -33.46 -11.61 3.19
N ALA A 11 -33.89 -10.97 4.28
CA ALA A 11 -33.38 -9.66 4.67
C ALA A 11 -31.91 -9.85 5.03
N LEU A 12 -31.02 -9.53 4.09
CA LEU A 12 -29.61 -9.31 4.37
C LEU A 12 -29.53 -8.19 5.41
N LEU A 13 -29.32 -8.57 6.67
CA LEU A 13 -28.83 -7.67 7.69
C LEU A 13 -27.42 -7.25 7.25
N ALA A 14 -27.36 -6.20 6.43
CA ALA A 14 -26.16 -5.40 6.24
C ALA A 14 -25.81 -4.82 7.61
N GLY A 15 -25.04 -5.59 8.37
CA GLY A 15 -24.38 -5.14 9.58
C GLY A 15 -23.44 -3.99 9.22
N CYS A 16 -23.98 -2.78 9.19
CA CYS A 16 -23.26 -1.55 9.39
C CYS A 16 -22.65 -1.58 10.79
N ALA A 17 -21.54 -2.31 10.95
CA ALA A 17 -20.50 -1.87 11.85
C ALA A 17 -19.73 -0.76 11.13
N THR A 18 -20.42 0.37 10.91
CA THR A 18 -19.77 1.67 10.92
C THR A 18 -19.28 1.83 12.35
N VAL A 19 -17.97 1.89 12.58
CA VAL A 19 -17.48 2.47 13.82
C VAL A 19 -18.07 3.89 13.87
N PRO A 20 -18.97 4.20 14.83
CA PRO A 20 -19.55 5.53 14.90
C PRO A 20 -18.43 6.50 15.32
N GLY A 21 -18.02 7.42 14.44
CA GLY A 21 -17.14 8.54 14.80
C GLY A 21 -15.83 8.73 14.03
N LEU A 22 -15.50 7.92 13.02
CA LEU A 22 -14.34 8.16 12.15
C LEU A 22 -14.79 8.44 10.72
N GLY A 23 -14.36 9.57 10.16
CA GLY A 23 -14.59 9.94 8.77
C GLY A 23 -14.02 8.91 7.79
N GLY A 24 -14.45 8.99 6.53
CA GLY A 24 -14.02 8.08 5.47
C GLY A 24 -14.89 8.28 4.23
N TRP A 25 -14.62 7.48 3.19
CA TRP A 25 -15.43 7.46 1.97
C TRP A 25 -15.65 6.05 1.46
N ARG A 26 -16.66 5.89 0.61
CA ARG A 26 -16.89 4.67 -0.15
C ARG A 26 -16.44 4.85 -1.58
N GLU A 27 -15.98 3.78 -2.19
CA GLU A 27 -15.45 3.79 -3.55
C GLU A 27 -15.86 2.52 -4.29
N GLU A 28 -16.31 2.67 -5.54
CA GLU A 28 -16.55 1.55 -6.44
C GLU A 28 -15.23 1.06 -7.05
N VAL A 29 -15.02 -0.25 -6.99
CA VAL A 29 -13.86 -0.93 -7.53
C VAL A 29 -14.31 -1.87 -8.62
N GLN A 30 -13.95 -1.55 -9.87
CA GLN A 30 -14.16 -2.46 -11.00
C GLN A 30 -13.07 -3.53 -11.00
N LEU A 31 -13.49 -4.78 -10.92
CA LEU A 31 -12.65 -5.97 -10.96
C LEU A 31 -12.31 -6.35 -12.41
N HIS A 32 -11.31 -7.23 -12.55
CA HIS A 32 -10.81 -7.72 -13.83
C HIS A 32 -11.87 -8.41 -14.72
N ASP A 33 -12.91 -8.97 -14.11
CA ASP A 33 -14.02 -9.65 -14.79
C ASP A 33 -15.23 -8.75 -15.09
N GLY A 34 -15.08 -7.43 -14.88
CA GLY A 34 -16.11 -6.42 -15.14
C GLY A 34 -17.10 -6.21 -14.01
N ARG A 35 -17.09 -7.05 -12.96
CA ARG A 35 -17.90 -6.82 -11.76
C ARG A 35 -17.40 -5.62 -10.98
N THR A 36 -18.29 -5.03 -10.21
CA THR A 36 -17.98 -3.90 -9.33
C THR A 36 -18.29 -4.28 -7.89
N ILE A 37 -17.36 -3.98 -6.98
CA ILE A 37 -17.58 -4.06 -5.54
C ILE A 37 -17.46 -2.67 -4.91
N VAL A 38 -18.04 -2.48 -3.73
CA VAL A 38 -17.90 -1.24 -2.97
C VAL A 38 -16.94 -1.49 -1.82
N VAL A 39 -15.96 -0.60 -1.68
CA VAL A 39 -15.02 -0.59 -0.56
C VAL A 39 -15.30 0.61 0.33
N HIS A 40 -14.98 0.48 1.62
CA HIS A 40 -14.89 1.59 2.56
C HIS A 40 -13.42 1.90 2.81
N ARG A 41 -13.04 3.17 2.78
CA ARG A 41 -11.69 3.64 3.11
C ARG A 41 -11.78 4.72 4.16
N SER A 42 -10.82 4.73 5.07
CA SER A 42 -10.64 5.81 6.02
C SER A 42 -9.16 6.10 6.22
N GLN A 43 -8.87 7.31 6.70
CA GLN A 43 -7.52 7.79 6.94
C GLN A 43 -7.48 8.62 8.22
N THR A 44 -6.34 8.57 8.91
CA THR A 44 -6.03 9.50 10.00
C THR A 44 -4.88 10.41 9.58
N TYR A 45 -4.77 11.59 10.19
CA TYR A 45 -3.75 12.58 9.86
C TYR A 45 -2.87 12.88 11.08
N GLY A 46 -1.56 12.99 10.86
CA GLY A 46 -0.56 13.19 11.91
C GLY A 46 0.79 12.58 11.55
N GLY A 47 1.80 12.80 12.38
CA GLY A 47 3.17 12.28 12.15
C GLY A 47 4.17 13.36 11.69
N LEU A 48 5.32 12.92 11.20
CA LEU A 48 6.47 13.79 10.90
C LEU A 48 6.22 14.64 9.64
N HIS A 49 6.29 15.96 9.81
CA HIS A 49 6.19 16.96 8.75
C HIS A 49 6.96 18.23 9.14
N GLU A 50 7.32 19.03 8.14
CA GLU A 50 7.96 20.33 8.38
C GLU A 50 6.97 21.37 8.89
N ILE A 51 7.48 22.39 9.58
CA ILE A 51 6.66 23.54 10.00
C ILE A 51 6.01 24.16 8.76
N ASN A 52 4.72 24.50 8.87
CA ASN A 52 3.86 25.00 7.78
C ASN A 52 3.47 23.97 6.70
N GLN A 53 3.84 22.70 6.84
CA GLN A 53 3.26 21.64 6.01
C GLN A 53 2.02 21.05 6.68
N SER A 54 1.04 20.64 5.88
CA SER A 54 -0.13 19.92 6.42
C SER A 54 0.26 18.52 6.87
N ALA A 55 -0.29 18.08 8.01
CA ALA A 55 -0.03 16.75 8.56
C ALA A 55 -0.22 15.63 7.51
N PRO A 56 0.70 14.65 7.42
CA PRO A 56 0.60 13.58 6.44
C PRO A 56 -0.49 12.57 6.87
N VAL A 57 -0.80 11.63 5.98
CA VAL A 57 -1.63 10.47 6.33
C VAL A 57 -0.84 9.64 7.34
N ARG A 58 -1.36 9.52 8.56
CA ARG A 58 -0.76 8.79 9.68
C ARG A 58 -0.99 7.28 9.53
N SER A 59 -2.23 6.89 9.28
CA SER A 59 -2.64 5.53 8.93
C SER A 59 -3.75 5.58 7.88
N GLN A 60 -3.93 4.48 7.16
CA GLN A 60 -5.07 4.31 6.24
C GLN A 60 -5.54 2.87 6.22
N GLU A 61 -6.84 2.69 6.04
CA GLU A 61 -7.47 1.37 5.98
C GLU A 61 -8.39 1.22 4.77
N ILE A 62 -8.61 -0.03 4.38
CA ILE A 62 -9.62 -0.43 3.41
C ILE A 62 -10.38 -1.64 3.96
N GLY A 63 -11.71 -1.59 3.86
CA GLY A 63 -12.60 -2.69 4.22
C GLY A 63 -13.60 -2.97 3.11
N PHE A 64 -13.87 -4.25 2.84
CA PHE A 64 -14.78 -4.67 1.78
C PHE A 64 -15.31 -6.09 2.01
N THR A 65 -16.36 -6.45 1.27
CA THR A 65 -16.95 -7.79 1.29
C THR A 65 -16.80 -8.42 -0.09
N VAL A 66 -16.32 -9.66 -0.16
CA VAL A 66 -16.27 -10.44 -1.41
C VAL A 66 -17.65 -11.05 -1.67
N PRO A 67 -18.37 -10.67 -2.74
CA PRO A 67 -19.76 -11.05 -2.95
C PRO A 67 -20.02 -12.56 -2.97
N GLU A 68 -19.12 -13.35 -3.57
CA GLU A 68 -19.27 -14.80 -3.76
C GLU A 68 -19.27 -15.57 -2.44
N THR A 69 -18.58 -15.04 -1.43
CA THR A 69 -18.42 -15.70 -0.13
C THR A 69 -19.14 -14.99 1.00
N GLY A 70 -19.57 -13.73 0.79
CA GLY A 70 -20.04 -12.85 1.85
C GLY A 70 -18.97 -12.51 2.90
N LYS A 71 -17.71 -12.94 2.70
CA LYS A 71 -16.63 -12.74 3.66
C LYS A 71 -16.14 -11.30 3.60
N ARG A 72 -15.99 -10.70 4.79
CA ARG A 72 -15.44 -9.35 4.97
C ARG A 72 -13.93 -9.42 5.15
N TYR A 73 -13.24 -8.48 4.52
CA TYR A 73 -11.79 -8.31 4.60
C TYR A 73 -11.47 -6.88 5.02
N HIS A 74 -10.32 -6.73 5.68
CA HIS A 74 -9.80 -5.46 6.15
C HIS A 74 -8.28 -5.45 6.00
N PHE A 75 -7.71 -4.33 5.58
CA PHE A 75 -6.27 -4.11 5.53
C PHE A 75 -5.96 -2.71 6.05
N GLU A 76 -4.93 -2.60 6.88
CA GLU A 76 -4.42 -1.34 7.39
C GLU A 76 -2.97 -1.14 6.93
N SER A 77 -2.68 0.06 6.44
CA SER A 77 -1.32 0.58 6.39
C SER A 77 -1.09 1.46 7.60
N GLU A 78 -0.50 0.85 8.62
CA GLU A 78 -0.26 1.44 9.93
C GLU A 78 0.79 2.58 9.89
N TYR A 79 0.75 3.40 10.95
CA TYR A 79 1.81 4.35 11.27
C TYR A 79 3.05 3.59 11.72
N SER A 80 4.23 4.02 11.26
CA SER A 80 5.47 3.58 11.90
C SER A 80 6.37 4.77 12.21
N GLU A 81 6.97 4.76 13.39
CA GLU A 81 7.75 5.88 13.92
C GLU A 81 8.98 6.20 13.05
N ASP A 82 9.68 5.15 12.61
CA ASP A 82 10.82 5.21 11.70
C ASP A 82 10.49 5.85 10.34
N VAL A 83 9.24 5.80 9.90
CA VAL A 83 8.78 6.40 8.64
C VAL A 83 8.04 7.73 8.89
N GLY A 84 7.45 7.89 10.08
CA GLY A 84 6.72 9.07 10.52
C GLY A 84 5.36 9.28 9.85
N ARG A 85 4.80 8.26 9.19
CA ARG A 85 3.52 8.30 8.43
C ARG A 85 3.03 6.89 8.09
N ALA A 86 1.90 6.80 7.38
CA ALA A 86 1.42 5.55 6.81
C ALA A 86 2.47 4.99 5.84
N ASN A 87 2.77 3.70 5.98
CA ASN A 87 3.83 3.02 5.23
C ASN A 87 3.53 2.87 3.73
N LEU A 88 2.29 2.52 3.40
CA LEU A 88 1.89 2.11 2.05
C LEU A 88 0.68 2.93 1.61
N LYS A 89 0.64 3.28 0.32
CA LYS A 89 -0.57 3.77 -0.36
C LYS A 89 -1.29 2.59 -0.99
N ILE A 90 -2.58 2.45 -0.72
CA ILE A 90 -3.43 1.39 -1.30
C ILE A 90 -3.92 1.90 -2.67
N ILE A 91 -3.55 1.21 -3.74
CA ILE A 91 -3.76 1.70 -5.12
C ILE A 91 -4.57 0.76 -6.01
N ALA A 92 -4.65 -0.53 -5.69
CA ALA A 92 -5.58 -1.43 -6.36
C ALA A 92 -6.08 -2.54 -5.43
N LEU A 93 -7.30 -2.98 -5.68
CA LEU A 93 -7.91 -4.17 -5.09
C LEU A 93 -8.45 -5.05 -6.21
N HIS A 94 -8.04 -6.31 -6.21
CA HIS A 94 -8.56 -7.32 -7.13
C HIS A 94 -9.06 -8.53 -6.34
N VAL A 95 -9.96 -9.29 -6.96
CA VAL A 95 -10.47 -10.55 -6.41
C VAL A 95 -10.47 -11.56 -7.54
N LYS A 96 -9.91 -12.75 -7.31
CA LYS A 96 -9.96 -13.89 -8.25
C LYS A 96 -10.22 -15.16 -7.45
N ASP A 97 -11.18 -15.97 -7.88
CA ASP A 97 -11.58 -17.21 -7.21
C ASP A 97 -11.87 -16.99 -5.71
N ALA A 98 -12.60 -15.91 -5.39
CA ALA A 98 -12.91 -15.43 -4.04
C ALA A 98 -11.69 -15.03 -3.16
N ILE A 99 -10.48 -15.00 -3.72
CA ILE A 99 -9.26 -14.59 -3.03
C ILE A 99 -8.97 -13.12 -3.37
N PRO A 100 -8.91 -12.22 -2.37
CA PRO A 100 -8.55 -10.83 -2.59
C PRO A 100 -7.03 -10.61 -2.66
N TYR A 101 -6.66 -9.62 -3.48
CA TYR A 101 -5.30 -9.17 -3.71
C TYR A 101 -5.26 -7.65 -3.59
N LEU A 102 -4.30 -7.14 -2.81
CA LEU A 102 -4.04 -5.71 -2.68
C LEU A 102 -2.72 -5.36 -3.35
N VAL A 103 -2.76 -4.32 -4.19
CA VAL A 103 -1.55 -3.69 -4.72
C VAL A 103 -1.38 -2.37 -3.99
N THR A 104 -0.22 -2.19 -3.39
CA THR A 104 0.15 -0.98 -2.67
C THR A 104 1.48 -0.44 -3.19
N THR A 105 1.78 0.83 -2.91
CA THR A 105 3.11 1.41 -3.17
C THR A 105 3.68 2.04 -1.91
N PRO A 106 5.00 1.97 -1.65
CA PRO A 106 5.61 2.66 -0.52
C PRO A 106 5.37 4.17 -0.53
N ASN A 107 5.01 4.70 0.64
CA ASN A 107 4.73 6.12 0.82
C ASN A 107 6.02 6.93 1.05
N LEU A 108 6.59 7.44 -0.04
CA LEU A 108 7.86 8.19 -0.08
C LEU A 108 9.10 7.35 0.24
N CYS A 109 10.26 8.00 0.28
CA CYS A 109 11.56 7.35 0.31
C CYS A 109 11.85 6.52 1.57
N LEU A 110 11.37 6.92 2.76
CA LEU A 110 11.61 6.15 3.98
C LEU A 110 10.87 4.82 3.94
N ALA A 111 9.58 4.83 3.59
CA ALA A 111 8.83 3.60 3.35
C ALA A 111 9.44 2.78 2.21
N TYR A 112 9.89 3.42 1.12
CA TYR A 112 10.52 2.73 0.02
C TYR A 112 11.76 1.95 0.46
N ASN A 113 12.63 2.54 1.29
CA ASN A 113 13.77 1.85 1.88
C ASN A 113 13.33 0.74 2.84
N LYS A 114 12.37 1.01 3.74
CA LYS A 114 11.82 0.03 4.69
C LYS A 114 11.27 -1.23 4.03
N TRP A 115 10.57 -1.07 2.91
CA TRP A 115 9.92 -2.17 2.20
C TRP A 115 10.83 -2.90 1.19
N GLY A 116 12.14 -2.61 1.23
CA GLY A 116 13.15 -3.30 0.44
C GLY A 116 13.26 -2.78 -0.99
N ARG A 117 12.87 -1.52 -1.23
CA ARG A 117 13.00 -0.82 -2.52
C ARG A 117 12.47 -1.63 -3.72
N PRO A 118 11.21 -2.10 -3.69
CA PRO A 118 10.67 -2.95 -4.75
C PRO A 118 10.74 -2.28 -6.13
N ASN A 119 10.91 -3.06 -7.19
CA ASN A 119 10.90 -2.58 -8.57
C ASN A 119 10.16 -3.56 -9.52
N PRO A 120 8.98 -3.21 -10.07
CA PRO A 120 8.20 -1.97 -9.87
C PRO A 120 7.89 -1.67 -8.40
N PRO A 121 7.56 -0.41 -8.04
CA PRO A 121 7.45 0.03 -6.65
C PRO A 121 6.17 -0.42 -5.97
N TYR A 122 5.88 -1.72 -6.03
CA TYR A 122 4.72 -2.35 -5.43
C TYR A 122 5.09 -3.23 -4.24
N VAL A 123 4.28 -3.16 -3.21
CA VAL A 123 4.20 -4.19 -2.16
C VAL A 123 2.83 -4.83 -2.31
N ILE A 124 2.82 -6.10 -2.68
CA ILE A 124 1.61 -6.82 -3.09
C ILE A 124 1.25 -7.83 -2.02
N PHE A 125 -0.03 -7.88 -1.67
CA PHE A 125 -0.56 -8.82 -0.70
C PHE A 125 -1.64 -9.69 -1.32
N ARG A 126 -1.62 -10.98 -0.98
CA ARG A 126 -2.70 -11.94 -1.22
C ARG A 126 -3.22 -12.39 0.13
N HIS A 127 -4.53 -12.47 0.29
CA HIS A 127 -5.10 -13.05 1.50
C HIS A 127 -5.14 -14.58 1.38
N ASP A 128 -4.60 -15.32 2.35
CA ASP A 128 -4.56 -16.80 2.31
C ASP A 128 -5.80 -17.46 2.93
N GLY A 129 -6.65 -16.67 3.59
CA GLY A 129 -7.84 -17.11 4.29
C GLY A 129 -7.82 -16.74 5.76
N GLN A 130 -6.63 -16.53 6.32
CA GLN A 130 -6.41 -16.09 7.70
C GLN A 130 -5.82 -14.68 7.75
N GLU A 131 -4.82 -14.40 6.91
CA GLU A 131 -4.07 -13.14 6.96
C GLU A 131 -3.59 -12.69 5.57
N TRP A 132 -3.11 -11.44 5.51
CA TRP A 132 -2.48 -10.89 4.31
C TRP A 132 -1.02 -11.34 4.22
N LYS A 133 -0.70 -12.09 3.16
CA LYS A 133 0.67 -12.51 2.86
C LYS A 133 1.24 -11.67 1.74
N ARG A 134 2.45 -11.12 1.96
CA ARG A 134 3.22 -10.46 0.91
C ARG A 134 3.58 -11.49 -0.16
N ILE A 135 3.33 -11.17 -1.42
CA ILE A 135 3.68 -12.01 -2.57
C ILE A 135 4.59 -11.24 -3.54
N SER A 136 5.29 -11.98 -4.40
CA SER A 136 6.04 -11.41 -5.51
C SER A 136 5.11 -10.94 -6.64
N ILE A 137 5.60 -10.03 -7.47
CA ILE A 137 4.84 -9.55 -8.64
C ILE A 137 4.58 -10.63 -9.68
N SER A 138 5.44 -11.65 -9.73
CA SER A 138 5.28 -12.85 -10.56
C SER A 138 4.12 -13.74 -10.12
N GLU A 139 3.71 -13.67 -8.85
CA GLU A 139 2.57 -14.43 -8.33
C GLU A 139 1.23 -13.70 -8.50
N LEU A 140 1.25 -12.41 -8.86
CA LEU A 140 0.04 -11.64 -9.09
C LEU A 140 -0.62 -12.08 -10.41
N PRO A 141 -1.91 -12.47 -10.43
CA PRO A 141 -2.60 -12.93 -11.64
C PRO A 141 -2.42 -11.98 -12.84
N PRO A 142 -2.05 -12.48 -14.03
CA PRO A 142 -1.72 -11.65 -15.21
C PRO A 142 -2.89 -10.80 -15.75
N GLU A 143 -4.13 -11.19 -15.46
CA GLU A 143 -5.35 -10.45 -15.77
C GLU A 143 -5.50 -9.16 -14.96
N PHE A 144 -4.81 -9.04 -13.82
CA PHE A 144 -4.83 -7.82 -13.02
C PHE A 144 -3.94 -6.76 -13.66
N LYS A 145 -4.57 -5.80 -14.33
CA LYS A 145 -3.86 -4.74 -15.08
C LYS A 145 -4.14 -3.34 -14.55
N THR A 146 -5.23 -3.14 -13.81
CA THR A 146 -5.75 -1.81 -13.51
C THR A 146 -5.37 -1.33 -12.11
N ILE A 147 -5.11 -0.02 -12.01
CA ILE A 147 -5.10 0.75 -10.77
C ILE A 147 -6.52 1.27 -10.56
N ASN A 148 -7.30 0.53 -9.78
CA ASN A 148 -8.77 0.68 -9.66
C ASN A 148 -9.19 1.30 -8.33
N LEU A 149 -8.25 1.91 -7.60
CA LEU A 149 -8.52 2.75 -6.44
C LEU A 149 -7.90 4.14 -6.65
N MET A 150 -8.47 5.15 -6.00
CA MET A 150 -7.97 6.51 -5.97
C MET A 150 -6.64 6.54 -5.20
N VAL A 151 -5.57 6.97 -5.89
CA VAL A 151 -4.19 6.88 -5.37
C VAL A 151 -3.87 8.04 -4.42
N GLU A 152 -4.08 9.28 -4.86
CA GLU A 152 -3.82 10.47 -4.05
C GLU A 152 -5.10 10.96 -3.36
N THR A 153 -5.26 10.59 -2.10
CA THR A 153 -6.51 10.77 -1.35
C THR A 153 -6.55 12.07 -0.54
N LYS A 154 -5.41 12.58 -0.03
CA LYS A 154 -5.38 13.72 0.90
C LYS A 154 -6.15 14.96 0.44
N ASN A 155 -5.99 15.37 -0.82
CA ASN A 155 -6.70 16.53 -1.37
C ASN A 155 -8.08 16.18 -1.98
N LYS A 156 -8.43 14.90 -2.01
CA LYS A 156 -9.62 14.36 -2.69
C LYS A 156 -10.64 13.76 -1.72
N GLU A 157 -10.22 13.40 -0.51
CA GLU A 157 -11.06 12.83 0.54
C GLU A 157 -12.25 13.74 0.89
N PRO A 158 -12.10 15.08 1.06
CA PRO A 158 -13.26 15.93 1.33
C PRO A 158 -14.33 15.81 0.24
N ARG A 159 -13.91 15.79 -1.04
CA ARG A 159 -14.82 15.60 -2.18
C ARG A 159 -15.42 14.20 -2.19
N ALA A 160 -14.63 13.17 -1.88
CA ALA A 160 -15.10 11.79 -1.81
C ALA A 160 -16.13 11.59 -0.68
N GLY A 161 -15.92 12.21 0.48
CA GLY A 161 -16.86 12.25 1.59
C GLY A 161 -18.16 12.96 1.21
N MET A 162 -18.09 14.08 0.48
CA MET A 162 -19.27 14.78 -0.03
C MET A 162 -20.09 13.95 -1.02
N LEU A 163 -19.43 13.18 -1.89
CA LEU A 163 -20.11 12.30 -2.86
C LEU A 163 -20.80 11.11 -2.18
N GLY A 164 -20.33 10.69 -1.00
CA GLY A 164 -20.83 9.54 -0.25
C GLY A 164 -20.54 8.17 -0.88
N LEU A 165 -20.35 8.11 -2.20
CA LEU A 165 -19.82 7.00 -2.98
C LEU A 165 -19.07 7.57 -4.20
N VAL A 166 -17.78 7.27 -4.30
CA VAL A 166 -16.95 7.59 -5.46
C VAL A 166 -17.13 6.50 -6.52
N SER A 167 -17.67 6.87 -7.67
CA SER A 167 -17.91 5.94 -8.78
C SER A 167 -16.62 5.53 -9.50
N THR A 168 -16.65 4.42 -10.23
CA THR A 168 -15.51 3.96 -11.06
C THR A 168 -15.02 5.03 -12.06
N ALA A 169 -15.93 5.85 -12.59
CA ALA A 169 -15.61 6.95 -13.50
C ALA A 169 -14.83 8.06 -12.78
N GLU A 170 -15.20 8.40 -11.55
CA GLU A 170 -14.51 9.38 -10.74
C GLU A 170 -13.13 8.90 -10.30
N VAL A 171 -12.98 7.62 -9.96
CA VAL A 171 -11.68 7.00 -9.67
C VAL A 171 -10.73 7.14 -10.88
N ARG A 172 -11.21 6.76 -12.07
CA ARG A 172 -10.44 6.90 -13.32
C ARG A 172 -10.05 8.35 -13.57
N GLN A 173 -10.99 9.29 -13.40
CA GLN A 173 -10.73 10.71 -13.58
C GLN A 173 -9.71 11.24 -12.55
N ALA A 174 -9.80 10.82 -11.29
CA ALA A 174 -8.88 11.20 -10.23
C ALA A 174 -7.45 10.70 -10.49
N ASN A 175 -7.28 9.52 -11.09
CA ASN A 175 -5.97 8.95 -11.42
C ASN A 175 -5.43 9.43 -12.78
N LYS A 176 -6.28 9.98 -13.66
CA LYS A 176 -5.90 10.44 -15.01
C LYS A 176 -4.80 11.50 -14.98
N SER A 177 -4.77 12.37 -13.98
CA SER A 177 -3.78 13.47 -13.88
C SER A 177 -2.41 13.03 -13.35
N LEU A 178 -2.26 11.81 -12.83
CA LEU A 178 -1.00 11.34 -12.23
C LEU A 178 0.03 11.03 -13.33
N PRO A 179 1.20 11.66 -13.40
CA PRO A 179 2.17 11.40 -14.48
C PRO A 179 2.88 10.04 -14.36
N GLN A 180 2.89 9.43 -13.19
CA GLN A 180 3.63 8.20 -12.90
C GLN A 180 3.03 6.98 -13.61
N LYS A 181 3.87 6.19 -14.28
CA LYS A 181 3.45 5.02 -15.07
C LYS A 181 2.82 3.94 -14.19
N GLU A 182 3.39 3.74 -13.00
CA GLU A 182 2.93 2.79 -11.99
C GLU A 182 1.54 3.09 -11.42
N TYR A 183 0.98 4.28 -11.70
CA TYR A 183 -0.39 4.66 -11.35
C TYR A 183 -1.37 4.61 -12.53
N LYS A 184 -0.90 4.29 -13.73
CA LYS A 184 -1.77 4.08 -14.91
C LYS A 184 -2.21 2.65 -15.05
N GLU A 185 -1.29 1.73 -14.84
CA GLU A 185 -1.51 0.29 -14.92
C GLU A 185 -0.53 -0.44 -14.00
N ILE A 186 -0.81 -1.71 -13.73
CA ILE A 186 0.07 -2.58 -12.96
C ILE A 186 1.23 -2.99 -13.87
N LEU A 187 2.39 -2.38 -13.64
CA LEU A 187 3.63 -2.71 -14.33
C LEU A 187 4.11 -4.12 -13.94
N ARG A 188 4.71 -4.85 -14.87
CA ARG A 188 5.26 -6.20 -14.63
C ARG A 188 6.78 -6.28 -14.76
N GLY A 189 7.36 -5.45 -15.62
CA GLY A 189 8.80 -5.34 -15.80
C GLY A 189 9.41 -4.27 -14.89
N ALA A 190 10.67 -4.43 -14.54
CA ALA A 190 11.41 -3.43 -13.77
C ALA A 190 11.39 -2.06 -14.46
N MET A 191 11.26 -1.01 -13.66
CA MET A 191 11.39 0.37 -14.10
C MET A 191 12.88 0.75 -14.13
N GLN A 192 13.29 1.46 -15.18
CA GLN A 192 14.65 2.01 -15.29
C GLN A 192 14.90 3.12 -14.25
N GLU A 193 13.88 3.93 -13.99
CA GLU A 193 13.92 4.97 -12.96
C GLU A 193 13.17 4.47 -11.72
N THR A 194 13.89 4.20 -10.63
CA THR A 194 13.27 3.91 -9.33
C THR A 194 12.60 5.16 -8.77
N VAL A 195 11.57 4.99 -7.91
CA VAL A 195 10.79 6.06 -7.25
C VAL A 195 11.62 7.32 -6.97
N GLY A 196 11.42 8.36 -7.79
CA GLY A 196 11.71 9.76 -7.48
C GLY A 196 13.10 10.13 -6.97
N GLY A 197 14.16 9.41 -7.33
CA GLY A 197 15.52 9.74 -6.87
C GLY A 197 15.77 9.48 -5.38
N CYS A 198 15.02 8.57 -4.76
CA CYS A 198 15.20 8.21 -3.35
C CYS A 198 16.59 7.60 -3.09
N SER A 199 17.41 8.27 -2.28
CA SER A 199 18.68 7.72 -1.78
C SER A 199 18.47 6.37 -1.08
N VAL A 200 19.48 5.51 -1.17
CA VAL A 200 19.54 4.27 -0.38
C VAL A 200 19.87 4.64 1.06
N LEU A 201 19.00 4.23 1.98
CA LEU A 201 19.12 4.48 3.41
C LEU A 201 19.09 3.16 4.17
N ILE A 202 19.87 3.08 5.25
CA ILE A 202 19.95 1.93 6.14
C ILE A 202 19.34 2.32 7.48
N HIS A 203 18.43 1.48 7.98
CA HIS A 203 17.83 1.69 9.30
C HIS A 203 18.81 1.25 10.39
N THR A 204 19.12 2.17 11.29
CA THR A 204 20.03 2.00 12.43
C THR A 204 19.26 2.24 13.73
N ASN A 205 19.91 2.03 14.88
CA ASN A 205 19.38 2.45 16.19
C ASN A 205 19.18 3.96 16.33
N ASP A 206 19.81 4.79 15.47
CA ASP A 206 19.68 6.26 15.45
C ASP A 206 18.75 6.76 14.32
N GLY A 207 18.03 5.85 13.66
CA GLY A 207 17.15 6.14 12.53
C GLY A 207 17.78 5.83 11.17
N TRP A 208 17.38 6.57 10.13
CA TRP A 208 17.80 6.31 8.75
C TRP A 208 19.12 7.00 8.39
N GLU A 209 20.16 6.22 8.10
CA GLU A 209 21.46 6.73 7.67
C GLU A 209 21.71 6.48 6.18
N GLY A 210 22.33 7.45 5.50
CA GLY A 210 22.75 7.29 4.11
C GLY A 210 23.98 6.39 3.96
N LEU A 211 24.14 5.76 2.79
CA LEU A 211 25.28 4.88 2.49
C LEU A 211 26.67 5.51 2.72
N MET A 212 26.78 6.84 2.66
CA MET A 212 28.05 7.54 2.89
C MET A 212 28.64 7.26 4.27
N PHE A 213 27.83 7.09 5.32
CA PHE A 213 28.32 6.78 6.67
C PHE A 213 28.96 5.40 6.77
N PHE A 214 28.59 4.48 5.88
CA PHE A 214 29.16 3.13 5.77
C PHE A 214 30.37 3.11 4.84
N LYS A 215 30.28 3.82 3.72
CA LYS A 215 31.34 3.88 2.70
C LYS A 215 32.63 4.53 3.19
N THR A 216 32.55 5.51 4.09
CA THR A 216 33.74 6.24 4.59
C THR A 216 34.55 5.50 5.64
N ARG A 217 34.17 4.26 6.02
CA ARG A 217 34.84 3.47 7.08
C ARG A 217 36.21 2.90 6.68
N GLY A 218 36.67 3.11 5.44
CA GLY A 218 38.05 2.82 5.02
C GLY A 218 38.35 1.34 4.74
N SER A 219 37.62 0.40 5.32
CA SER A 219 37.71 -1.04 5.00
C SER A 219 36.36 -1.76 5.17
N LEU A 220 36.25 -2.95 4.58
CA LEU A 220 35.10 -3.84 4.76
C LEU A 220 34.85 -4.18 6.23
N GLU A 221 35.92 -4.50 6.97
CA GLU A 221 35.84 -4.86 8.39
C GLU A 221 35.35 -3.69 9.23
N ALA A 222 35.91 -2.50 9.04
CA ALA A 222 35.49 -1.29 9.73
C ALA A 222 34.04 -0.90 9.40
N CYS A 223 33.59 -1.16 8.16
CA CYS A 223 32.19 -1.00 7.79
C CYS A 223 31.28 -1.99 8.55
N ARG A 224 31.66 -3.27 8.63
CA ARG A 224 30.89 -4.30 9.36
C ARG A 224 30.89 -4.06 10.88
N ASP A 225 31.98 -3.56 11.44
CA ASP A 225 32.04 -3.07 12.82
C ASP A 225 31.05 -1.92 13.04
N TYR A 226 30.97 -0.98 12.09
CA TYR A 226 30.01 0.11 12.15
C TYR A 226 28.56 -0.39 12.09
N CYS A 227 28.23 -1.36 11.22
CA CYS A 227 26.92 -2.02 11.22
C CYS A 227 26.58 -2.61 12.61
N ARG A 228 27.54 -3.31 13.24
CA ARG A 228 27.35 -3.87 14.59
C ARG A 228 27.13 -2.79 15.65
N GLN A 229 27.91 -1.70 15.62
CA GLN A 229 27.75 -0.56 16.53
C GLN A 229 26.38 0.11 16.38
N LYS A 230 25.86 0.15 15.15
CA LYS A 230 24.57 0.76 14.80
C LYS A 230 23.38 -0.20 14.83
N THR A 231 23.61 -1.42 15.34
CA THR A 231 22.60 -2.49 15.46
C THR A 231 21.91 -2.80 14.12
N VAL A 232 22.63 -2.66 13.01
CA VAL A 232 22.15 -3.03 11.68
C VAL A 232 22.25 -4.54 11.54
N THR A 233 21.18 -5.20 11.09
CA THR A 233 21.19 -6.65 10.89
C THR A 233 22.18 -7.04 9.79
N ASN A 234 22.68 -8.27 9.82
CA ASN A 234 23.62 -8.76 8.80
C ASN A 234 23.00 -8.69 7.39
N GLU A 235 21.71 -8.97 7.25
CA GLU A 235 20.99 -8.92 5.97
C GLU A 235 20.83 -7.50 5.44
N SER A 236 20.81 -6.50 6.33
CA SER A 236 20.60 -5.08 5.98
C SER A 236 21.92 -4.30 5.90
N CYS A 237 23.05 -4.90 6.30
CA CYS A 237 24.35 -4.24 6.31
C CYS A 237 24.90 -4.08 4.88
N PRO A 238 25.17 -2.86 4.40
CA PRO A 238 25.50 -2.61 2.99
C PRO A 238 26.98 -2.91 2.63
N CYS A 239 27.80 -3.34 3.59
CA CYS A 239 29.26 -3.33 3.46
C CYS A 239 29.78 -4.24 2.34
N ASP A 240 29.15 -5.40 2.13
CA ASP A 240 29.57 -6.31 1.07
C ASP A 240 29.35 -5.69 -0.30
N ALA A 241 28.19 -5.07 -0.52
CA ALA A 241 27.90 -4.34 -1.76
C ALA A 241 28.86 -3.14 -1.97
N LEU A 242 29.23 -2.44 -0.89
CA LEU A 242 30.09 -1.26 -0.96
C LEU A 242 31.58 -1.57 -1.18
N PHE A 243 32.10 -2.68 -0.62
CA PHE A 243 33.53 -2.95 -0.56
C PHE A 243 33.97 -4.21 -1.33
N MET A 244 33.07 -5.17 -1.57
CA MET A 244 33.40 -6.35 -2.36
C MET A 244 33.10 -6.19 -3.85
N GLY A 245 32.45 -5.09 -4.24
CA GLY A 245 32.17 -4.77 -5.64
C GLY A 245 31.41 -5.90 -6.33
N ASN A 246 30.10 -5.97 -6.14
CA ASN A 246 29.29 -6.74 -7.08
C ASN A 246 29.32 -5.97 -8.41
N GLY A 247 30.21 -6.38 -9.32
CA GLY A 247 30.31 -5.87 -10.67
C GLY A 247 29.02 -6.12 -11.44
N LYS A 248 28.06 -5.21 -11.32
CA LYS A 248 26.98 -4.96 -12.28
C LYS A 248 26.65 -3.47 -12.24
N SER A 249 27.32 -2.76 -13.14
CA SER A 249 26.86 -1.50 -13.74
C SER A 249 25.49 -1.66 -14.37
#